data_AF-A0A414AL91-F1
#
_entry.id   AF-A0A414AL91-F1
#
_cell.length_a   1.000
_cell.length_b   1.000
_cell.length_c   1.000
_cell.angle_alpha   90.00
_cell.angle_beta   90.00
_cell.angle_gamma   90.00
#
_symmetry.space_group_name_H-M   'P 1'
#
loop_
_entity.id
_entity.type
_entity.pdbx_description
1 polymer ?
#
loop_
_entity_poly.entity_id
_entity_poly.type
_entity_poly.pdbx_seq_one_letter_code
_entity_poly.pdbx_strand_id
1 'polypeptide(L)' 'MSEEEKMLRKWIQNHKQLISEAPDEKQRDYITMMWLGYLNGLRMSNAITWAKYNNLYDELQRFAAGMEAAQ' A
#
# COMPACT_ATOMS: atom_id res chain seq x y z
N MET A 1 11.79 14.92 6.77
CA MET A 1 10.82 14.22 5.91
C MET A 1 10.15 15.27 5.05
N SER A 2 10.22 15.17 3.72
CA SER A 2 9.62 16.15 2.81
C SER A 2 8.08 16.11 2.88
N GLU A 3 7.40 17.14 2.37
CA GLU A 3 5.92 17.15 2.29
C GLU A 3 5.39 16.00 1.44
N GLU A 4 6.08 15.67 0.35
CA GLU A 4 5.77 14.52 -0.49
C GLU A 4 5.86 13.20 0.29
N GLU A 5 6.90 13.02 1.10
CA GLU A 5 7.04 11.85 1.94
C GLU A 5 5.96 11.77 3.01
N LYS A 6 5.55 12.90 3.61
CA LYS A 6 4.43 12.94 4.55
C LYS A 6 3.12 12.53 3.89
N MET A 7 2.85 13.01 2.67
CA MET A 7 1.66 12.63 1.91
C MET A 7 1.64 11.14 1.59
N LEU A 8 2.75 10.59 1.06
CA LEU A 8 2.88 9.16 0.78
C LEU A 8 2.67 8.30 2.02
N ARG A 9 3.21 8.72 3.18
CA ARG A 9 3.01 8.02 4.45
C ARG A 9 1.56 8.08 4.91
N LYS A 10 0.91 9.24 4.87
CA LYS A 10 -0.51 9.36 5.20
C LYS A 10 -1.38 8.46 4.33
N TRP A 11 -1.10 8.43 3.02
CA TRP A 11 -1.81 7.54 2.11
C TRP A 11 -1.63 6.07 2.46
N ILE A 12 -0.42 5.61 2.75
CA ILE A 12 -0.23 4.21 3.15
C ILE A 12 -1.02 3.86 4.42
N GLN A 13 -1.05 4.76 5.41
CA GLN A 13 -1.82 4.53 6.63
C GLN A 13 -3.32 4.43 6.35
N ASN A 14 -3.87 5.32 5.51
CA ASN A 14 -5.27 5.24 5.10
C ASN A 14 -5.59 3.91 4.39
N HIS A 15 -4.64 3.36 3.64
CA HIS A 15 -4.86 2.09 2.94
C HIS A 15 -4.77 0.87 3.83
N LYS A 16 -3.86 0.87 4.79
CA LYS A 16 -3.85 -0.13 5.84
C LYS A 16 -5.17 -0.15 6.60
N GLN A 17 -5.73 1.03 6.89
CA GLN A 17 -7.06 1.14 7.50
C GLN A 17 -8.14 0.52 6.62
N LEU A 18 -8.21 0.87 5.32
CA LEU A 18 -9.18 0.29 4.39
C LEU A 18 -9.05 -1.24 4.26
N ILE A 19 -7.82 -1.77 4.26
CA ILE A 19 -7.54 -3.21 4.27
C ILE A 19 -8.06 -3.85 5.56
N SER A 20 -7.84 -3.20 6.72
CA SER A 20 -8.28 -3.72 8.02
C SER A 20 -9.80 -3.68 8.22
N GLU A 21 -10.47 -2.73 7.57
CA GLU A 21 -11.92 -2.55 7.61
C GLU A 21 -12.64 -3.34 6.50
N ALA A 22 -11.91 -4.07 5.64
CA ALA A 22 -12.50 -4.86 4.57
C ALA A 22 -13.38 -6.00 5.16
N PRO A 23 -14.62 -6.16 4.68
CA PRO A 23 -15.57 -7.11 5.26
C PRO A 23 -15.24 -8.57 4.92
N ASP A 24 -14.49 -8.82 3.85
CA ASP A 24 -14.06 -10.14 3.44
C ASP A 24 -12.68 -10.10 2.74
N GLU A 25 -12.09 -11.28 2.58
CA GLU A 25 -10.79 -11.49 1.92
C GLU A 25 -10.79 -10.94 0.49
N LYS A 26 -11.86 -11.16 -0.27
CA LYS A 26 -11.95 -10.69 -1.66
C LYS A 26 -11.87 -9.17 -1.75
N GLN A 27 -12.54 -8.45 -0.85
CA GLN A 27 -12.48 -7.00 -0.81
C GLN A 27 -11.12 -6.51 -0.33
N ARG A 28 -10.49 -7.19 0.63
CA ARG A 28 -9.11 -6.90 1.05
C ARG A 28 -8.12 -7.05 -0.11
N ASP A 29 -8.19 -8.15 -0.85
CA ASP A 29 -7.29 -8.43 -1.97
C ASP A 29 -7.47 -7.41 -3.07
N TYR A 30 -8.72 -7.05 -3.38
CA TYR A 30 -9.05 -6.01 -4.34
C TYR A 30 -8.43 -4.65 -3.96
N ILE A 31 -8.59 -4.22 -2.70
CA ILE A 31 -8.01 -2.97 -2.18
C ILE A 31 -6.49 -3.02 -2.26
N THR A 32 -5.89 -4.17 -1.91
CA THR A 32 -4.45 -4.39 -1.96
C THR A 32 -3.94 -4.27 -3.40
N MET A 33 -4.56 -4.96 -4.36
CA MET A 33 -4.19 -4.91 -5.78
C MET A 33 -4.30 -3.51 -6.38
N MET A 34 -5.37 -2.77 -6.06
CA MET A 34 -5.52 -1.37 -6.48
C MET A 34 -4.31 -0.51 -6.05
N TRP A 35 -3.80 -0.74 -4.84
CA TRP A 35 -2.65 -0.02 -4.33
C TRP A 35 -1.33 -0.39 -4.98
N LEU A 36 -1.13 -1.67 -5.26
CA LEU A 36 0.04 -2.11 -6.01
C LEU A 36 0.05 -1.49 -7.41
N GLY A 37 -1.12 -1.39 -8.06
CA GLY A 37 -1.28 -0.69 -9.33
C GLY A 37 -0.94 0.80 -9.23
N TYR A 38 -1.41 1.48 -8.19
CA TYR A 38 -1.09 2.88 -7.96
C TYR A 38 0.40 3.13 -7.73
N LEU A 39 1.05 2.32 -6.88
CA LEU A 39 2.49 2.39 -6.63
C LEU A 39 3.31 2.14 -7.90
N ASN A 40 2.88 1.21 -8.74
CA ASN A 40 3.49 0.98 -10.06
C ASN A 40 3.39 2.24 -10.94
N GLY A 41 2.22 2.90 -10.98
CA GLY A 41 2.03 4.14 -11.71
C GLY A 41 2.97 5.26 -11.26
N LEU A 42 3.10 5.46 -9.94
CA LEU A 42 4.04 6.45 -9.38
C LEU A 42 5.50 6.16 -9.73
N ARG A 43 5.88 4.87 -9.75
CA ARG A 43 7.22 4.46 -10.14
C ARG A 43 7.48 4.68 -11.63
N MET A 44 6.50 4.38 -12.49
CA MET A 44 6.60 4.57 -13.94
C MET A 44 6.66 6.04 -14.34
N SER A 45 5.99 6.93 -13.61
CA SER A 45 6.05 8.38 -13.84
C SER A 45 7.28 9.05 -13.25
N ASN A 46 8.20 8.30 -12.63
CA ASN A 46 9.34 8.80 -11.85
C ASN A 46 8.94 9.71 -10.67
N ALA A 47 7.67 9.69 -10.24
CA ALA A 47 7.24 10.40 -9.04
C ALA A 47 7.89 9.82 -7.77
N ILE A 48 8.24 8.53 -7.78
CA ILE A 48 9.01 7.91 -6.70
C ILE A 48 10.20 7.10 -7.23
N THR A 49 11.25 6.99 -6.42
CA THR A 49 12.42 6.15 -6.73
C THR A 49 12.08 4.66 -6.61
N TRP A 50 12.92 3.80 -7.20
CA TRP A 50 12.81 2.35 -7.03
C TRP A 50 12.94 1.89 -5.57
N ALA A 51 13.87 2.49 -4.83
CA ALA A 51 14.04 2.19 -3.41
C ALA A 51 12.80 2.57 -2.60
N LYS A 52 12.15 3.69 -2.95
CA LYS A 52 10.89 4.09 -2.30
C LYS A 52 9.78 3.11 -2.66
N TYR A 53 9.60 2.79 -3.94
CA TYR A 53 8.64 1.80 -4.40
C TYR A 53 8.76 0.47 -3.65
N ASN A 54 9.94 -0.14 -3.61
CA ASN A 54 10.14 -1.43 -2.93
C ASN A 54 9.79 -1.37 -1.44
N ASN A 55 10.20 -0.30 -0.75
CA ASN A 55 9.86 -0.13 0.66
C ASN A 55 8.34 -0.06 0.90
N LEU A 56 7.61 0.69 0.06
CA LEU A 56 6.15 0.83 0.21
C LEU A 56 5.41 -0.45 -0.21
N TYR A 57 5.89 -1.12 -1.26
CA TYR A 57 5.39 -2.39 -1.74
C TYR A 57 5.51 -3.47 -0.66
N ASP A 58 6.71 -3.65 -0.09
CA ASP A 58 6.99 -4.62 0.96
C ASP A 58 6.17 -4.33 2.22
N GLU A 59 6.02 -3.05 2.58
CA GLU A 59 5.24 -2.64 3.74
C GLU A 59 3.75 -3.01 3.60
N LEU A 60 3.16 -2.80 2.42
CA LEU A 60 1.75 -3.16 2.17
C LEU A 60 1.56 -4.67 2.06
N GLN A 61 2.45 -5.37 1.36
CA GLN A 61 2.41 -6.83 1.24
C GLN A 61 2.50 -7.53 2.59
N ARG A 62 3.44 -7.12 3.46
CA ARG A 62 3.56 -7.69 4.81
C ARG A 62 2.34 -7.42 5.67
N PHE A 63 1.73 -6.24 5.52
CA PHE A 63 0.51 -5.91 6.24
C PHE A 63 -0.66 -6.79 5.81
N ALA A 64 -0.88 -6.93 4.50
CA ALA A 64 -1.95 -7.77 3.95
C ALA A 64 -1.75 -9.25 4.35
N ALA A 65 -0.54 -9.79 4.20
CA ALA A 65 -0.22 -11.17 4.60
C ALA A 65 -0.43 -11.41 6.10
N GLY A 66 -0.12 -10.42 6.95
CA GLY A 66 -0.39 -10.49 8.39
C GLY A 66 -1.88 -10.53 8.73
N MET A 67 -2.73 -9.90 7.91
CA MET A 67 -4.19 -9.95 8.06
C MET A 67 -4.77 -11.29 7.61
N GLU A 68 -4.24 -11.88 6.54
CA GLU A 68 -4.61 -13.23 6.10
C GLU A 68 -4.25 -14.29 7.14
N ALA A 69 -3.08 -14.18 7.77
CA ALA A 69 -2.65 -15.13 8.82
C ALA A 69 -3.43 -15.01 10.14
N ALA A 70 -4.18 -13.92 10.35
CA ALA A 70 -4.95 -13.65 11.57
C ALA A 70 -6.43 -14.03 11.46
N GLN A 71 -6.89 -14.40 10.25
CA GLN A 71 -8.24 -14.93 9.98
C GLN A 71 -8.24 -16.46 9.99
#